data_AF-A0A5R9NDK1-F1
#
_entry.id   AF-A0A5R9NDK1-F1
#
_cell.length_a   1.000
_cell.length_b   1.000
_cell.length_c   1.000
_cell.angle_alpha   90.00
_cell.angle_beta   90.00
_cell.angle_gamma   90.00
#
_symmetry.space_group_name_H-M   'P 1'
#
loop_
_entity.id
_entity.type
_entity.pdbx_description
1 polymer ?
#
loop_
_entity_poly.entity_id
_entity_poly.type
_entity_poly.pdbx_seq_one_letter_code
_entity_poly.pdbx_strand_id
1 'polypeptide(L)'
;MDRLRAAKPPSSDLFAGALLWGLQMLAAAMLGLYLRNGLQTSRLAEVAALYFLGGLLSWPFALPAARFFAYGRPLEARFAAFFVTLTAATILMTAFLFAMEYRIFYSRWHAPVGSIVWAFQFVFTSISAVYQFLVIGLRLFLPLGLVCLVISSYHLAKRMR
;
A
#
# COMPACT_ATOMS: atom_id res chain seq x y z
N MET A 1 -19.39 -21.71 3.35
CA MET A 1 -19.78 -20.51 2.59
C MET A 1 -19.79 -19.24 3.44
N ASP A 2 -19.80 -19.35 4.77
CA ASP A 2 -20.00 -18.21 5.69
C ASP A 2 -18.82 -17.24 5.77
N ARG A 3 -17.58 -17.74 5.62
CA ARG A 3 -16.38 -16.89 5.53
C ARG A 3 -16.39 -15.92 4.35
N LEU A 4 -16.83 -16.37 3.17
CA LEU A 4 -16.90 -15.53 1.98
C LEU A 4 -18.00 -14.46 2.07
N ARG A 5 -19.10 -14.77 2.76
CA ARG A 5 -20.14 -13.79 3.06
C ARG A 5 -19.65 -12.74 4.05
N ALA A 6 -18.95 -13.16 5.12
CA ALA A 6 -18.36 -12.25 6.10
C ALA A 6 -17.23 -11.37 5.53
N ALA A 7 -16.55 -11.86 4.49
CA ALA A 7 -15.49 -11.13 3.79
C ALA A 7 -16.00 -9.93 2.96
N LYS A 8 -17.31 -9.83 2.67
CA LYS A 8 -17.87 -8.67 1.97
C LYS A 8 -18.04 -7.49 2.95
N PRO A 9 -17.23 -6.44 2.86
CA PRO A 9 -17.47 -5.23 3.65
C PRO A 9 -18.69 -4.45 3.12
N PRO A 10 -19.30 -3.59 3.96
CA PRO A 10 -20.27 -2.59 3.50
C PRO A 10 -19.65 -1.67 2.43
N SER A 11 -20.44 -1.24 1.45
CA SER A 11 -19.97 -0.39 0.36
C SER A 11 -19.39 0.94 0.84
N SER A 12 -19.98 1.53 1.88
CA SER A 12 -19.48 2.77 2.50
C SER A 12 -18.09 2.59 3.12
N ASP A 13 -17.85 1.46 3.79
CA ASP A 13 -16.56 1.14 4.39
C ASP A 13 -15.46 0.90 3.35
N LEU A 14 -15.83 0.45 2.14
CA LEU A 14 -14.89 0.35 1.03
C LEU A 14 -14.43 1.72 0.54
N PHE A 15 -15.35 2.61 0.19
CA PHE A 15 -14.99 3.90 -0.42
C PHE A 15 -14.44 4.90 0.62
N ALA A 16 -15.14 5.09 1.74
CA ALA A 16 -14.70 6.01 2.78
C ALA A 16 -13.42 5.52 3.45
N GLY A 17 -13.33 4.21 3.72
CA GLY A 17 -12.13 3.60 4.29
C GLY A 17 -10.92 3.71 3.36
N ALA A 18 -11.10 3.50 2.06
CA ALA A 18 -10.04 3.68 1.07
C ALA A 18 -9.52 5.12 1.06
N LEU A 19 -10.43 6.10 1.01
CA LEU A 19 -10.05 7.51 0.98
C LEU A 19 -9.32 7.91 2.26
N LEU A 20 -9.83 7.54 3.43
CA LEU A 20 -9.20 7.82 4.71
C LEU A 20 -7.84 7.14 4.84
N TRP A 21 -7.69 5.90 4.38
CA TRP A 21 -6.41 5.20 4.40
C TRP A 21 -5.39 5.85 3.45
N GLY A 22 -5.81 6.23 2.24
CA GLY A 22 -4.99 7.00 1.32
C GLY A 22 -4.51 8.33 1.93
N LEU A 23 -5.39 9.09 2.57
CA LEU A 23 -5.03 10.34 3.26
C LEU A 23 -4.05 10.12 4.41
N GLN A 24 -4.21 9.04 5.19
CA GLN A 24 -3.27 8.67 6.24
C GLN A 24 -1.88 8.35 5.68
N MET A 25 -1.80 7.61 4.57
CA MET A 25 -0.53 7.28 3.92
C MET A 25 0.14 8.49 3.29
N LEU A 26 -0.64 9.41 2.69
CA LEU A 26 -0.16 10.70 2.24
C LEU A 26 0.44 11.49 3.41
N ALA A 27 -0.31 11.64 4.50
CA ALA A 27 0.16 12.38 5.68
C ALA A 27 1.42 11.77 6.28
N ALA A 28 1.49 10.43 6.35
CA ALA A 28 2.67 9.71 6.79
C ALA A 28 3.88 10.02 5.91
N ALA A 29 3.72 9.93 4.59
CA ALA A 29 4.78 10.22 3.64
C ALA A 29 5.26 11.67 3.69
N MET A 30 4.34 12.64 3.80
CA MET A 30 4.69 14.05 3.91
C MET A 30 5.43 14.34 5.22
N LEU A 31 4.98 13.78 6.35
CA LEU A 31 5.72 13.92 7.60
C LEU A 31 7.09 13.24 7.52
N GLY A 32 7.17 12.01 7.01
CA GLY A 32 8.41 11.26 6.86
C GLY A 32 9.41 11.98 5.95
N LEU A 33 8.92 12.64 4.89
CA LEU A 33 9.74 13.45 4.00
C LEU A 33 10.18 14.74 4.68
N TYR A 34 9.27 15.47 5.33
CA TYR A 34 9.57 16.68 6.10
C TYR A 34 10.67 16.43 7.14
N LEU A 35 10.57 15.34 7.91
CA LEU A 35 11.56 14.98 8.93
C LEU A 35 12.94 14.62 8.34
N ARG A 36 13.02 14.23 7.06
CA ARG A 36 14.26 13.82 6.40
C ARG A 36 14.95 14.95 5.65
N ASN A 37 14.20 15.80 4.98
CA ASN A 37 14.75 16.84 4.10
C ASN A 37 13.91 18.12 4.06
N GLY A 38 12.97 18.32 4.99
CA GLY A 38 12.15 19.53 5.03
C GLY A 38 11.22 19.71 3.83
N LEU A 39 10.82 18.62 3.15
CA LEU A 39 10.03 18.62 1.90
C LEU A 39 10.77 19.21 0.69
N GLN A 40 12.09 19.33 0.76
CA GLN A 40 12.90 19.86 -0.34
C GLN A 40 13.09 18.81 -1.44
N THR A 41 12.13 18.73 -2.37
CA THR A 41 12.21 17.90 -3.58
C THR A 41 11.39 18.53 -4.70
N SER A 42 11.88 18.42 -5.94
CA SER A 42 11.14 18.87 -7.13
C SER A 42 9.94 17.98 -7.45
N ARG A 43 9.87 16.76 -6.88
CA ARG A 43 8.85 15.75 -7.19
C ARG A 43 7.88 15.51 -6.04
N LEU A 44 7.61 16.55 -5.26
CA LEU A 44 6.76 16.45 -4.06
C LEU A 44 5.36 15.92 -4.38
N ALA A 45 4.75 16.42 -5.45
CA ALA A 45 3.41 16.01 -5.89
C ALA A 45 3.36 14.53 -6.29
N GLU A 46 4.38 14.02 -6.99
CA GLU A 46 4.48 12.62 -7.39
C GLU A 46 4.62 11.71 -6.18
N VAL A 47 5.46 12.09 -5.20
CA VAL A 47 5.58 11.34 -3.94
C VAL A 47 4.25 11.36 -3.18
N ALA A 48 3.58 12.51 -3.06
CA ALA A 48 2.28 12.59 -2.41
C ALA A 48 1.24 11.69 -3.09
N ALA A 49 1.16 11.73 -4.43
CA ALA A 49 0.27 10.89 -5.21
C ALA A 49 0.58 9.40 -5.06
N LEU A 50 1.86 9.01 -5.09
CA LEU A 50 2.28 7.62 -4.96
C LEU A 50 1.82 6.99 -3.64
N TYR A 51 2.01 7.69 -2.52
CA TYR A 51 1.61 7.17 -1.21
C TYR A 51 0.11 7.24 -0.98
N PHE A 52 -0.54 8.30 -1.46
CA PHE A 52 -2.00 8.42 -1.44
C PHE A 52 -2.67 7.28 -2.21
N LEU A 53 -2.28 7.09 -3.47
CA LEU A 53 -2.82 6.03 -4.34
C LEU A 53 -2.44 4.64 -3.82
N GLY A 54 -1.23 4.48 -3.28
CA GLY A 54 -0.79 3.25 -2.64
C GLY A 54 -1.70 2.82 -1.47
N GLY A 55 -2.08 3.77 -0.62
CA GLY A 55 -3.09 3.53 0.43
C GLY A 55 -4.49 3.34 -0.15
N LEU A 56 -4.96 4.25 -0.99
CA LEU A 56 -6.31 4.22 -1.57
C LEU A 56 -6.59 2.88 -2.28
N LEU A 57 -5.67 2.44 -3.13
CA LEU A 57 -5.84 1.25 -3.96
C LEU A 57 -5.53 -0.05 -3.22
N SER A 58 -4.84 -0.02 -2.08
CA SER A 58 -4.62 -1.23 -1.29
C SER A 58 -5.87 -1.66 -0.51
N TRP A 59 -6.70 -0.70 -0.13
CA TRP A 59 -7.86 -0.93 0.74
C TRP A 59 -8.88 -1.97 0.22
N PRO A 60 -9.29 -1.96 -1.07
CA PRO A 60 -10.20 -2.96 -1.62
C PRO A 60 -9.67 -4.39 -1.57
N PHE A 61 -8.35 -4.58 -1.46
CA PHE A 61 -7.73 -5.90 -1.30
C PHE A 61 -7.50 -6.25 0.17
N ALA A 62 -7.03 -5.28 0.96
CA ALA A 62 -6.71 -5.46 2.37
C ALA A 62 -7.95 -5.81 3.20
N LEU A 63 -9.05 -5.09 3.01
CA LEU A 63 -10.24 -5.20 3.85
C LEU A 63 -10.95 -6.56 3.70
N PRO A 64 -11.24 -7.07 2.48
CA PRO A 64 -11.84 -8.40 2.34
C PRO A 64 -10.90 -9.52 2.82
N ALA A 65 -9.60 -9.42 2.52
CA ALA A 65 -8.60 -10.39 2.98
C ALA A 65 -8.53 -10.46 4.51
N ALA A 66 -8.48 -9.31 5.18
CA ALA A 66 -8.48 -9.23 6.64
C ALA A 66 -9.72 -9.90 7.24
N ARG A 67 -10.91 -9.54 6.72
CA ARG A 67 -12.20 -10.08 7.18
C ARG A 67 -12.30 -11.59 6.96
N PHE A 68 -11.74 -12.10 5.87
CA PHE A 68 -11.68 -13.54 5.63
C PHE A 68 -10.86 -14.27 6.70
N PHE A 69 -9.67 -13.75 7.05
CA PHE A 69 -8.80 -14.36 8.07
C PHE A 69 -9.31 -14.15 9.51
N ALA A 70 -9.98 -13.05 9.77
CA ALA A 70 -10.50 -12.66 11.09
C ALA A 70 -11.83 -13.35 11.47
N TYR A 71 -12.50 -14.04 10.55
CA TYR A 71 -13.81 -14.64 10.78
C TYR A 71 -13.80 -15.70 11.90
N GLY A 72 -14.68 -15.52 12.89
CA GLY A 72 -14.83 -16.43 14.03
C GLY A 72 -13.63 -16.44 14.99
N ARG A 73 -12.71 -15.47 14.88
CA ARG A 73 -11.50 -15.38 15.71
C ARG A 73 -11.68 -14.44 16.91
N PRO A 74 -10.88 -14.58 17.98
CA PRO A 74 -10.82 -13.61 19.07
C PRO A 74 -10.18 -12.29 18.62
N LEU A 75 -10.33 -11.23 19.42
CA LEU A 75 -9.97 -9.85 19.04
C LEU A 75 -8.49 -9.71 18.62
N GLU A 76 -7.59 -10.40 19.31
CA GLU A 76 -6.15 -10.38 19.08
C GLU A 76 -5.81 -10.93 17.68
N ALA A 77 -6.44 -12.04 17.31
CA ALA A 77 -6.27 -12.65 16.00
C ALA A 77 -6.93 -11.81 14.88
N ARG A 78 -8.03 -11.09 15.17
CA ARG A 78 -8.61 -10.13 14.22
C ARG A 78 -7.66 -8.95 14.00
N PHE A 79 -7.11 -8.38 15.08
CA PHE A 79 -6.13 -7.31 15.00
C PHE A 79 -4.93 -7.73 14.16
N ALA A 80 -4.36 -8.91 14.43
CA ALA A 80 -3.24 -9.44 13.65
C ALA A 80 -3.60 -9.61 12.16
N ALA A 81 -4.79 -10.12 11.85
CA ALA A 81 -5.27 -10.24 10.48
C ALA A 81 -5.30 -8.87 9.78
N PHE A 82 -5.96 -7.87 10.37
CA PHE A 82 -6.01 -6.51 9.80
C PHE A 82 -4.63 -5.88 9.68
N PHE A 83 -3.79 -6.00 10.70
CA PHE A 83 -2.45 -5.43 10.72
C PHE A 83 -1.58 -5.99 9.60
N VAL A 84 -1.53 -7.32 9.46
CA VAL A 84 -0.71 -7.99 8.44
C VAL A 84 -1.23 -7.70 7.04
N THR A 85 -2.55 -7.79 6.81
CA THR A 85 -3.10 -7.58 5.46
C THR A 85 -3.02 -6.12 5.03
N LEU A 86 -3.26 -5.15 5.92
CA LEU A 86 -3.08 -3.73 5.60
C LEU A 86 -1.63 -3.41 5.31
N THR A 87 -0.70 -3.95 6.11
CA THR A 87 0.74 -3.78 5.87
C THR A 87 1.13 -4.33 4.51
N ALA A 88 0.83 -5.61 4.26
CA ALA A 88 1.23 -6.30 3.03
C ALA A 88 0.60 -5.64 1.80
N ALA A 89 -0.71 -5.39 1.82
CA ALA A 89 -1.39 -4.79 0.68
C ALA A 89 -0.90 -3.37 0.38
N THR A 90 -0.65 -2.55 1.41
CA THR A 90 -0.14 -1.18 1.22
C THR A 90 1.27 -1.21 0.65
N ILE A 91 2.17 -2.01 1.22
CA ILE A 91 3.54 -2.13 0.71
C ILE A 91 3.55 -2.63 -0.73
N LEU A 92 2.81 -3.70 -1.02
CA LEU A 92 2.75 -4.29 -2.36
C LEU A 92 2.15 -3.31 -3.38
N MET A 93 1.07 -2.60 -3.03
CA MET A 93 0.43 -1.65 -3.92
C MET A 93 1.33 -0.44 -4.19
N THR A 94 1.92 0.16 -3.16
CA THR A 94 2.82 1.31 -3.35
C THR A 94 4.08 0.89 -4.13
N ALA A 95 4.66 -0.28 -3.84
CA ALA A 95 5.79 -0.81 -4.59
C ALA A 95 5.45 -1.08 -6.06
N PHE A 96 4.25 -1.62 -6.32
CA PHE A 96 3.75 -1.83 -7.68
C PHE A 96 3.61 -0.51 -8.45
N LEU A 97 2.96 0.50 -7.86
CA LEU A 97 2.80 1.82 -8.47
C LEU A 97 4.17 2.46 -8.75
N PHE A 98 5.08 2.41 -7.79
CA PHE A 98 6.46 2.88 -7.96
C PHE A 98 7.16 2.15 -9.11
N ALA A 99 7.04 0.82 -9.18
CA ALA A 99 7.64 0.02 -10.25
C ALA A 99 7.05 0.33 -11.63
N MET A 100 5.76 0.69 -11.72
CA MET A 100 5.14 1.11 -12.97
C MET A 100 5.69 2.46 -13.44
N GLU A 101 5.77 3.45 -12.55
CA GLU A 101 6.35 4.76 -12.86
C GLU A 101 7.83 4.63 -13.26
N TYR A 102 8.59 3.86 -12.46
CA TYR A 102 9.99 3.57 -12.72
C TYR A 102 10.18 2.92 -14.10
N ARG A 103 9.36 1.92 -14.42
CA ARG A 103 9.39 1.27 -15.73
C ARG A 103 9.06 2.23 -16.86
N ILE A 104 8.05 3.09 -16.73
CA ILE A 104 7.70 4.08 -17.76
C ILE A 104 8.92 4.94 -18.08
N PHE A 105 9.62 5.43 -17.05
CA PHE A 105 10.84 6.22 -17.22
C PHE A 105 11.97 5.46 -17.94
N TYR A 106 12.17 4.18 -17.64
CA TYR A 106 13.24 3.36 -18.24
C TYR A 106 12.87 2.73 -19.59
N SER A 107 11.59 2.68 -19.93
CA SER A 107 11.10 2.03 -21.16
C SER A 107 11.64 2.65 -22.45
N ARG A 108 12.08 3.90 -22.42
CA ARG A 108 12.75 4.59 -23.54
C ARG A 108 14.10 3.98 -23.94
N TRP A 109 14.70 3.17 -23.08
CA TRP A 109 15.92 2.40 -23.37
C TRP A 109 15.66 0.90 -23.47
N HIS A 110 14.38 0.48 -23.46
CA HIS A 110 14.03 -0.93 -23.64
C HIS A 110 14.01 -1.29 -25.13
N ALA A 111 14.31 -2.55 -25.40
CA ALA A 111 14.13 -3.16 -26.71
C ALA A 111 12.63 -3.15 -27.11
N PRO A 112 12.30 -3.37 -28.39
CA PRO A 112 10.92 -3.47 -28.83
C PRO A 112 10.11 -4.51 -28.03
N VAL A 113 8.87 -4.14 -27.71
CA VAL A 113 7.92 -5.01 -26.99
C VAL A 113 7.76 -6.33 -27.73
N GLY A 114 7.79 -7.44 -26.99
CA GLY A 114 7.66 -8.80 -27.54
C GLY A 114 8.99 -9.50 -27.83
N SER A 115 10.13 -8.80 -27.75
CA SER A 115 11.44 -9.45 -27.79
C SER A 115 11.80 -10.11 -26.45
N ILE A 116 12.64 -11.16 -26.49
CA ILE A 116 13.17 -11.80 -25.29
C ILE A 116 13.95 -10.80 -24.42
N VAL A 117 14.71 -9.89 -25.06
CA VAL A 117 15.47 -8.83 -24.38
C VAL A 117 14.52 -7.90 -23.61
N TRP A 118 13.42 -7.48 -24.23
CA TRP A 118 12.40 -6.67 -23.56
C TRP A 118 11.80 -7.39 -22.36
N ALA A 119 11.55 -8.70 -22.46
CA ALA A 119 11.02 -9.48 -21.34
C ALA A 119 11.98 -9.48 -20.14
N PHE A 120 13.28 -9.67 -20.38
CA PHE A 120 14.29 -9.54 -19.33
C PHE A 120 14.35 -8.13 -18.75
N GLN A 121 14.36 -7.10 -19.61
CA GLN A 121 14.38 -5.71 -19.17
C GLN A 121 13.15 -5.36 -18.34
N PHE A 122 11.96 -5.85 -18.71
CA PHE A 122 10.73 -5.69 -17.95
C PHE A 122 10.88 -6.27 -16.53
N VAL A 123 11.26 -7.55 -16.43
CA VAL A 123 11.37 -8.25 -15.14
C VAL A 123 12.40 -7.61 -14.24
N PHE A 124 13.63 -7.41 -14.73
CA PHE A 124 14.71 -6.89 -13.90
C PHE A 124 14.49 -5.42 -13.50
N THR A 125 13.96 -4.59 -14.42
CA THR A 125 13.63 -3.19 -14.07
C THR A 125 12.57 -3.14 -12.98
N SER A 126 11.52 -3.95 -13.08
CA SER A 126 10.46 -3.99 -12.08
C SER A 126 10.93 -4.53 -10.73
N ILE A 127 11.70 -5.62 -10.71
CA ILE A 127 12.24 -6.18 -9.45
C ILE A 127 13.22 -5.19 -8.79
N SER A 128 14.10 -4.55 -9.56
CA SER A 128 15.00 -3.52 -9.03
C SER A 128 14.24 -2.32 -8.45
N ALA A 129 13.17 -1.88 -9.11
CA ALA A 129 12.32 -0.81 -8.59
C ALA A 129 11.64 -1.19 -7.26
N VAL A 130 11.07 -2.41 -7.18
CA VAL A 130 10.48 -2.93 -5.94
C VAL A 130 11.54 -2.95 -4.83
N TYR A 131 12.74 -3.48 -5.09
CA TYR A 131 13.82 -3.49 -4.11
C TYR A 131 14.20 -2.07 -3.63
N GLN A 132 14.36 -1.12 -4.56
CA GLN A 132 14.65 0.28 -4.21
C GLN A 132 13.56 0.89 -3.32
N PHE A 133 12.29 0.65 -3.65
CA PHE A 133 11.18 1.08 -2.82
C PHE A 133 11.21 0.46 -1.42
N LEU A 134 11.51 -0.84 -1.30
CA LEU A 134 11.57 -1.51 0.00
C LEU A 134 12.68 -0.92 0.88
N VAL A 135 13.85 -0.61 0.31
CA VAL A 135 14.98 -0.08 1.09
C VAL A 135 14.80 1.39 1.47
N ILE A 136 14.29 2.20 0.54
CA ILE A 136 14.26 3.67 0.66
C ILE A 136 12.84 4.18 0.94
N GLY A 137 11.86 3.72 0.16
CA GLY A 137 10.47 4.15 0.22
C GLY A 137 9.79 3.81 1.54
N LEU A 138 9.96 2.59 2.08
CA LEU A 138 9.28 2.18 3.33
C LEU A 138 9.51 3.14 4.49
N ARG A 139 10.67 3.79 4.50
CA ARG A 139 11.09 4.74 5.53
C ARG A 139 10.23 6.01 5.59
N LEU A 140 9.51 6.34 4.51
CA LEU A 140 8.57 7.47 4.47
C LEU A 140 7.22 7.14 5.10
N PHE A 141 6.86 5.86 5.27
CA PHE A 141 5.71 5.53 6.10
C PHE A 141 5.95 5.80 7.58
N LEU A 142 7.21 5.89 8.05
CA LEU A 142 7.52 6.01 9.47
C LEU A 142 7.76 7.47 9.89
N PRO A 143 7.36 7.86 11.12
CA PRO A 143 6.72 7.01 12.13
C PRO A 143 5.19 6.95 12.03
N LEU A 144 4.54 7.94 11.41
CA LEU A 144 3.10 8.15 11.48
C LEU A 144 2.29 7.00 10.85
N GLY A 145 2.76 6.40 9.77
CA GLY A 145 2.10 5.27 9.12
C GLY A 145 2.00 4.04 10.02
N LEU A 146 2.96 3.81 10.92
CA LEU A 146 2.85 2.73 11.91
C LEU A 146 1.76 3.03 12.94
N VAL A 147 1.64 4.29 13.40
CA VAL A 147 0.58 4.72 14.32
C VAL A 147 -0.79 4.57 13.65
N CYS A 148 -0.94 5.07 12.42
CA CYS A 148 -2.13 4.92 11.59
C CYS A 148 -2.52 3.45 11.40
N LEU A 149 -1.55 2.58 11.12
CA LEU A 149 -1.74 1.15 10.95
C LEU A 149 -2.25 0.49 12.23
N VAL A 150 -1.64 0.75 13.38
CA VAL A 150 -2.06 0.18 14.68
C VAL A 150 -3.48 0.62 15.03
N ILE A 151 -3.76 1.93 14.95
CA ILE A 151 -5.08 2.50 15.29
C ILE A 151 -6.16 1.93 14.35
N SER A 152 -5.92 1.95 13.03
CA SER A 152 -6.87 1.46 12.05
C SER A 152 -7.13 -0.04 12.19
N SER A 153 -6.08 -0.83 12.41
CA SER A 153 -6.20 -2.30 12.58
C SER A 153 -7.02 -2.63 13.84
N TYR A 154 -6.79 -1.92 14.94
CA TYR A 154 -7.54 -2.11 16.18
C TYR A 154 -9.01 -1.70 16.04
N HIS A 155 -9.27 -0.55 15.41
CA HIS A 155 -10.63 -0.07 15.16
C HIS A 155 -11.42 -1.05 14.29
N LEU A 156 -10.82 -1.55 13.20
CA LEU A 156 -11.45 -2.54 12.32
C LEU A 156 -11.69 -3.88 13.03
N ALA A 157 -10.74 -4.35 13.82
CA ALA A 157 -10.86 -5.58 14.60
C ALA A 157 -12.04 -5.53 15.60
N LYS A 158 -12.23 -4.38 16.25
CA LYS A 158 -13.37 -4.13 17.15
C LYS A 158 -14.70 -4.07 16.42
N ARG A 159 -14.74 -3.45 15.25
CA ARG A 159 -15.98 -3.22 14.48
C ARG A 159 -16.49 -4.49 13.80
N MET A 160 -15.62 -5.49 13.58
CA MET A 160 -15.97 -6.78 12.97
C MET A 160 -16.68 -7.76 13.93
N ARG A 161 -17.36 -7.27 14.97
CA ARG A 161 -18.13 -8.11 15.90
C ARG A 161 -19.35 -8.70 15.23
#